data_AF-A0A916JP65-F1
#
_entry.id   AF-A0A916JP65-F1
#
_cell.length_a   1.000
_cell.length_b   1.000
_cell.length_c   1.000
_cell.angle_alpha   90.00
_cell.angle_beta   90.00
_cell.angle_gamma   90.00
#
_symmetry.space_group_name_H-M   'P 1'
#
loop_
_entity.id
_entity.type
_entity.pdbx_description
1 polymer ?
#
loop_
_entity_poly.entity_id
_entity_poly.type
_entity_poly.pdbx_seq_one_letter_code
_entity_poly.pdbx_strand_id
1 'polypeptide(L)'
;MKKVKRNKSEFERILDEIEGREQFHHMDGEDYEVYEEYEDNAGMSQPQPQKRLYKADPYQIVVNNPTDKALKAVIYGHDKFLLKNNFGSDSGIEITTGQTGVEYVELLQRSARLPFKIQHIRVESDNTLQLSKPMVVNWKNGRGRWEQWLINMQIYRSAYQTDKNIIDIDRDKIDVDGSTYLEVEIEPKTRIFYSIFPYYEVDTADTLRGKDPIKAFANAKVNTGAISIRPKKISG
;
A
#
# COMPACT_ATOMS: atom_id res chain seq x y z
N MET A 1 -42.41 11.14 -14.13
CA MET A 1 -40.99 10.97 -14.51
C MET A 1 -40.49 9.65 -13.95
N LYS A 2 -40.26 8.62 -14.79
CA LYS A 2 -39.64 7.36 -14.35
C LYS A 2 -38.14 7.59 -14.14
N LYS A 3 -37.67 7.44 -12.89
CA LYS A 3 -36.23 7.42 -12.59
C LYS A 3 -35.61 6.19 -13.26
N VAL A 4 -34.77 6.41 -14.27
CA VAL A 4 -33.93 5.36 -14.84
C VAL A 4 -32.93 4.96 -13.76
N LYS A 5 -33.08 3.76 -13.19
CA LYS A 5 -32.03 3.15 -12.35
C LYS A 5 -30.85 2.89 -13.27
N ARG A 6 -29.77 3.67 -13.13
CA ARG A 6 -28.48 3.34 -13.73
C ARG A 6 -28.02 2.01 -13.12
N ASN A 7 -27.82 0.99 -13.94
CA ASN A 7 -27.11 -0.21 -13.51
C ASN A 7 -25.69 0.22 -13.13
N LYS A 8 -25.31 0.02 -11.88
CA LYS A 8 -23.93 0.23 -11.42
C LYS A 8 -23.02 -0.70 -12.23
N SER A 9 -21.87 -0.19 -12.66
CA SER A 9 -20.85 -1.05 -13.27
C SER A 9 -20.39 -2.11 -12.26
N GLU A 10 -19.86 -3.25 -12.73
CA GLU A 10 -19.30 -4.25 -11.81
C GLU A 10 -18.19 -3.67 -10.95
N PHE A 11 -17.40 -2.75 -11.50
CA PHE A 11 -16.40 -1.98 -10.77
C PHE A 11 -16.99 -1.16 -9.62
N GLU A 12 -18.06 -0.39 -9.89
CA GLU A 12 -18.75 0.39 -8.85
C GLU A 12 -19.41 -0.50 -7.79
N ARG A 13 -19.96 -1.66 -8.19
CA ARG A 13 -20.50 -2.65 -7.23
C ARG A 13 -19.42 -3.20 -6.31
N ILE A 14 -18.25 -3.53 -6.86
CA ILE A 14 -17.13 -4.09 -6.08
C ILE A 14 -16.53 -3.04 -5.16
N LEU A 15 -16.36 -1.79 -5.62
CA LEU A 15 -15.90 -0.69 -4.78
C LEU A 15 -16.88 -0.39 -3.63
N ASP A 16 -18.18 -0.28 -3.93
CA ASP A 16 -19.20 -0.04 -2.90
C ASP A 16 -19.29 -1.19 -1.89
N GLU A 17 -19.02 -2.43 -2.30
CA GLU A 17 -18.98 -3.58 -1.39
C GLU A 17 -17.73 -3.63 -0.53
N ILE A 18 -16.60 -3.09 -1.02
CA ILE A 18 -15.37 -2.92 -0.25
C ILE A 18 -15.53 -1.78 0.77
N GLU A 19 -15.96 -0.60 0.32
CA GLU A 19 -16.14 0.58 1.17
C GLU A 19 -17.33 0.42 2.15
N GLY A 20 -18.41 -0.22 1.72
CA GLY A 20 -19.60 -0.46 2.55
C GLY A 20 -19.36 -1.41 3.72
N ARG A 21 -18.33 -2.27 3.66
CA ARG A 21 -17.96 -3.17 4.76
C ARG A 21 -17.02 -2.54 5.78
N GLU A 22 -16.32 -1.45 5.47
CA GLU A 22 -15.55 -0.67 6.48
C GLU A 22 -16.45 -0.14 7.61
N GLN A 23 -17.75 0.11 7.33
CA GLN A 23 -18.70 0.58 8.34
C GLN A 23 -19.16 -0.52 9.32
N PHE A 24 -18.89 -1.80 9.03
CA PHE A 24 -19.32 -2.94 9.86
C PHE A 24 -18.17 -3.74 10.47
N HIS A 25 -16.90 -3.39 10.20
CA HIS A 25 -15.76 -4.07 10.82
C HIS A 25 -15.44 -3.50 12.21
N HIS A 26 -16.35 -3.71 13.15
CA HIS A 26 -16.02 -3.92 14.56
C HIS A 26 -16.64 -5.26 14.98
N MET A 27 -15.80 -6.17 15.48
CA MET A 27 -16.18 -7.47 16.05
C MET A 27 -16.59 -8.55 15.04
N ASP A 28 -15.62 -9.30 14.53
CA ASP A 28 -15.37 -10.66 15.03
C ASP A 28 -14.31 -11.34 14.15
N GLY A 29 -13.25 -11.82 14.80
CA GLY A 29 -12.11 -12.46 14.17
C GLY A 29 -12.44 -13.89 13.76
N GLU A 30 -13.05 -14.04 12.59
CA GLU A 30 -13.10 -15.33 11.92
C GLU A 30 -11.90 -15.48 10.99
N ASP A 31 -11.17 -16.58 11.18
CA ASP A 31 -9.98 -16.96 10.43
C ASP A 31 -10.28 -17.03 8.92
N TYR A 32 -9.55 -16.23 8.13
CA TYR A 32 -9.62 -16.29 6.68
C TYR A 32 -8.65 -17.36 6.14
N GLU A 33 -9.17 -18.32 5.37
CA GLU A 33 -8.33 -19.25 4.60
C GLU A 33 -7.60 -18.48 3.47
N VAL A 34 -6.27 -18.39 3.61
CA VAL A 34 -5.37 -17.89 2.57
C VAL A 34 -5.16 -19.01 1.56
N TYR A 35 -5.64 -18.86 0.33
CA TYR A 35 -5.43 -19.85 -0.72
C TYR A 35 -4.05 -19.64 -1.37
N GLU A 36 -3.17 -20.64 -1.25
CA GLU A 36 -2.01 -20.80 -2.14
C GLU A 36 -2.46 -21.60 -3.38
N GLU A 37 -2.17 -21.10 -4.58
CA GLU A 37 -2.63 -21.70 -5.84
C GLU A 37 -1.90 -23.05 -6.09
N TYR A 38 -2.62 -24.17 -5.91
CA TYR A 38 -2.29 -25.43 -6.58
C TYR A 38 -3.33 -25.66 -7.67
N GLU A 39 -2.86 -25.81 -8.91
CA GLU A 39 -3.69 -26.23 -10.04
C GLU A 39 -4.18 -27.66 -9.79
N ASP A 40 -5.44 -27.83 -9.39
CA ASP A 40 -6.12 -29.10 -9.61
C ASP A 40 -7.62 -28.91 -9.87
N ASN A 41 -8.04 -29.60 -10.92
CA ASN A 41 -9.33 -29.49 -11.59
C ASN A 41 -10.31 -30.53 -11.00
N ALA A 42 -11.37 -30.11 -10.31
CA ALA A 42 -12.59 -30.93 -10.14
C ALA A 42 -13.78 -30.18 -9.50
N GLY A 43 -14.95 -30.28 -10.15
CA GLY A 43 -16.19 -30.63 -9.42
C GLY A 43 -17.17 -29.52 -9.02
N MET A 44 -18.31 -29.50 -9.73
CA MET A 44 -19.51 -28.68 -9.56
C MET A 44 -19.99 -28.33 -8.13
N SER A 45 -20.25 -27.05 -7.91
CA SER A 45 -21.36 -26.44 -7.13
C SER A 45 -21.37 -24.97 -7.50
N GLN A 46 -22.50 -24.34 -7.89
CA GLN A 46 -22.50 -22.91 -8.26
C GLN A 46 -22.02 -22.08 -7.06
N PRO A 47 -20.80 -21.51 -7.09
CA PRO A 47 -20.32 -20.72 -5.98
C PRO A 47 -21.02 -19.37 -6.08
N GLN A 48 -21.60 -18.88 -4.97
CA GLN A 48 -21.55 -17.43 -4.80
C GLN A 48 -20.07 -17.03 -4.96
N PRO A 49 -19.74 -15.94 -5.67
CA PRO A 49 -18.35 -15.57 -5.89
C PRO A 49 -17.69 -15.30 -4.54
N GLN A 50 -17.08 -16.34 -3.96
CA GLN A 50 -16.26 -16.23 -2.78
C GLN A 50 -15.02 -15.46 -3.23
N LYS A 51 -14.95 -14.20 -2.81
CA LYS A 51 -13.89 -13.28 -3.18
C LYS A 51 -12.56 -13.86 -2.71
N ARG A 52 -11.67 -14.18 -3.66
CA ARG A 52 -10.34 -14.71 -3.38
C ARG A 52 -9.49 -13.61 -2.74
N LEU A 53 -8.99 -13.84 -1.53
CA LEU A 53 -7.99 -13.00 -0.89
C LEU A 53 -6.61 -13.57 -1.17
N TYR A 54 -5.74 -12.74 -1.75
CA TYR A 54 -4.35 -13.10 -2.00
C TYR A 54 -3.51 -12.80 -0.77
N LYS A 55 -2.41 -13.53 -0.59
CA LYS A 55 -1.40 -13.18 0.41
C LYS A 55 -0.72 -11.85 0.03
N ALA A 56 -0.71 -10.89 0.96
CA ALA A 56 -0.03 -9.61 0.77
C ALA A 56 1.49 -9.78 0.92
N ASP A 57 2.22 -9.89 -0.19
CA ASP A 57 3.67 -9.74 -0.18
C ASP A 57 4.03 -8.25 -0.40
N PRO A 58 4.91 -7.66 0.42
CA PRO A 58 5.15 -6.22 0.36
C PRO A 58 5.99 -5.84 -0.86
N TYR A 59 5.69 -4.66 -1.40
CA TYR A 59 6.61 -3.91 -2.24
C TYR A 59 7.70 -3.29 -1.36
N GLN A 60 8.87 -3.95 -1.29
CA GLN A 60 10.02 -3.46 -0.54
C GLN A 60 10.88 -2.52 -1.40
N ILE A 61 11.02 -1.28 -0.95
CA ILE A 61 11.86 -0.25 -1.55
C ILE A 61 12.94 0.11 -0.56
N VAL A 62 14.18 0.14 -1.03
CA VAL A 62 15.34 0.49 -0.21
C VAL A 62 15.91 1.80 -0.73
N VAL A 63 16.00 2.78 0.17
CA VAL A 63 16.63 4.06 -0.14
C VAL A 63 17.87 4.20 0.73
N ASN A 64 19.01 4.49 0.11
CA ASN A 64 20.29 4.67 0.78
C ASN A 64 20.84 6.07 0.45
N ASN A 65 21.21 6.80 1.49
CA ASN A 65 21.97 8.04 1.39
C ASN A 65 23.36 7.83 2.00
N PRO A 66 24.39 7.52 1.19
CA PRO A 66 25.75 7.34 1.67
C PRO A 66 26.47 8.67 1.98
N THR A 67 25.87 9.81 1.65
CA THR A 67 26.52 11.13 1.73
C THR A 67 26.49 11.70 3.15
N ASP A 68 27.27 12.77 3.36
CA ASP A 68 27.31 13.52 4.63
C ASP A 68 26.21 14.60 4.76
N LYS A 69 25.29 14.70 3.79
CA LYS A 69 24.21 15.70 3.79
C LYS A 69 22.86 15.02 3.68
N ALA A 70 21.84 15.65 4.26
CA ALA A 70 20.46 15.23 4.02
C ALA A 70 20.11 15.47 2.54
N LEU A 71 19.48 14.49 1.92
CA LEU A 71 19.12 14.51 0.50
C LEU A 71 17.66 14.10 0.33
N LYS A 72 16.99 14.61 -0.69
CA LYS A 72 15.62 14.26 -1.00
C LYS A 72 15.54 13.00 -1.86
N ALA A 73 14.77 12.03 -1.40
CA ALA A 73 14.37 10.87 -2.18
C ALA A 73 12.92 11.02 -2.67
N VAL A 74 12.69 10.57 -3.91
CA VAL A 74 11.39 10.50 -4.55
C VAL A 74 11.06 9.04 -4.83
N ILE A 75 9.96 8.56 -4.27
CA ILE A 75 9.48 7.19 -4.44
C ILE A 75 8.21 7.22 -5.31
N TYR A 76 8.10 6.31 -6.29
CA TYR A 76 7.07 6.31 -7.34
C TYR A 76 7.09 7.56 -8.25
N GLY A 77 5.94 7.90 -8.86
CA GLY A 77 5.79 9.05 -9.76
C GLY A 77 6.21 8.81 -11.20
N HIS A 78 5.87 7.63 -11.73
CA HIS A 78 6.21 7.20 -13.08
C HIS A 78 6.02 8.30 -14.13
N ASP A 79 4.84 8.91 -14.18
CA ASP A 79 4.46 9.86 -15.24
C ASP A 79 5.31 11.13 -15.25
N LYS A 80 5.89 11.49 -14.10
CA LYS A 80 6.73 12.68 -13.93
C LYS A 80 8.22 12.36 -13.96
N PHE A 81 8.62 11.20 -13.46
CA PHE A 81 9.99 10.92 -13.07
C PHE A 81 10.66 9.75 -13.79
N LEU A 82 9.93 8.93 -14.57
CA LEU A 82 10.51 7.76 -15.25
C LEU A 82 11.77 8.10 -16.06
N LEU A 83 11.74 9.23 -16.77
CA LEU A 83 12.83 9.68 -17.65
C LEU A 83 13.73 10.74 -17.00
N LYS A 84 13.55 11.01 -15.71
CA LYS A 84 14.38 11.96 -14.96
C LYS A 84 15.56 11.22 -14.35
N ASN A 85 16.68 11.91 -14.25
CA ASN A 85 17.85 11.39 -13.53
C ASN A 85 17.44 10.97 -12.12
N ASN A 86 17.88 9.78 -11.73
CA ASN A 86 17.61 9.18 -10.43
C ASN A 86 16.12 9.20 -10.02
N PHE A 87 15.22 9.08 -11.00
CA PHE A 87 13.77 9.07 -10.79
C PHE A 87 13.27 10.29 -10.00
N GLY A 88 13.91 11.46 -10.19
CA GLY A 88 13.55 12.71 -9.51
C GLY A 88 14.17 12.91 -8.13
N SER A 89 14.90 11.92 -7.60
CA SER A 89 15.66 12.04 -6.37
C SER A 89 16.92 12.87 -6.56
N ASP A 90 17.45 13.43 -5.48
CA ASP A 90 18.71 14.16 -5.50
C ASP A 90 19.88 13.25 -5.91
N SER A 91 20.92 13.87 -6.48
CA SER A 91 22.15 13.14 -6.85
C SER A 91 22.83 12.58 -5.59
N GLY A 92 23.13 11.29 -5.59
CA GLY A 92 23.74 10.58 -4.46
C GLY A 92 22.76 9.72 -3.65
N ILE A 93 21.45 9.87 -3.85
CA ILE A 93 20.47 8.89 -3.36
C ILE A 93 20.55 7.62 -4.21
N GLU A 94 20.60 6.46 -3.57
CA GLU A 94 20.52 5.16 -4.23
C GLU A 94 19.16 4.53 -3.91
N ILE A 95 18.33 4.29 -4.94
CA ILE A 95 17.04 3.61 -4.79
C ILE A 95 17.13 2.23 -5.43
N THR A 96 16.81 1.21 -4.65
CA THR A 96 16.77 -0.19 -5.08
C THR A 96 15.50 -0.86 -4.58
N THR A 97 15.23 -2.06 -5.05
CA THR A 97 14.13 -2.89 -4.53
C THR A 97 14.70 -3.93 -3.57
N GLY A 98 13.88 -4.40 -2.64
CA GLY A 98 14.21 -5.55 -1.79
C GLY A 98 13.93 -6.90 -2.46
N GLN A 99 13.18 -6.91 -3.57
CA GLN A 99 12.87 -8.14 -4.30
C GLN A 99 14.03 -8.57 -5.19
N THR A 100 14.39 -9.84 -5.09
CA THR A 100 15.47 -10.41 -5.90
C THR A 100 15.09 -10.38 -7.38
N GLY A 101 15.97 -9.81 -8.21
CA GLY A 101 15.80 -9.80 -9.66
C GLY A 101 14.80 -8.76 -10.20
N VAL A 102 14.34 -7.81 -9.37
CA VAL A 102 13.46 -6.72 -9.81
C VAL A 102 14.21 -5.40 -9.72
N GLU A 103 14.34 -4.68 -10.82
CA GLU A 103 14.91 -3.33 -10.79
C GLU A 103 13.87 -2.29 -10.35
N TYR A 104 14.34 -1.19 -9.76
CA TYR A 104 13.43 -0.13 -9.30
C TYR A 104 12.62 0.48 -10.44
N VAL A 105 13.19 0.57 -11.64
CA VAL A 105 12.48 1.05 -12.83
C VAL A 105 11.31 0.13 -13.21
N GLU A 106 11.44 -1.18 -13.00
CA GLU A 106 10.37 -2.14 -13.27
C GLU A 106 9.24 -1.99 -12.26
N LEU A 107 9.57 -1.81 -10.97
CA LEU A 107 8.58 -1.49 -9.93
C LEU A 107 7.83 -0.19 -10.25
N LEU A 108 8.55 0.84 -10.70
CA LEU A 108 7.98 2.13 -11.08
C LEU A 108 7.04 2.02 -12.30
N GLN A 109 7.42 1.24 -13.31
CA GLN A 109 6.53 0.96 -14.45
C GLN A 109 5.31 0.14 -14.04
N ARG A 110 5.48 -0.82 -13.13
CA ARG A 110 4.41 -1.65 -12.62
C ARG A 110 3.38 -0.82 -11.85
N SER A 111 3.81 0.12 -11.00
CA SER A 111 2.88 0.97 -10.25
C SER A 111 1.97 1.84 -11.14
N ALA A 112 2.41 2.15 -12.36
CA ALA A 112 1.58 2.86 -13.34
C ALA A 112 0.61 1.93 -14.10
N ARG A 113 1.03 0.69 -14.39
CA ARG A 113 0.22 -0.28 -15.14
C ARG A 113 -0.79 -1.02 -14.26
N LEU A 114 -0.39 -1.30 -13.04
CA LEU A 114 -1.11 -2.05 -12.02
C LEU A 114 -1.24 -1.17 -10.77
N PRO A 115 -2.08 -0.12 -10.83
CA PRO A 115 -2.26 0.77 -9.69
C PRO A 115 -2.84 0.00 -8.52
N PHE A 116 -2.43 0.37 -7.31
CA PHE A 116 -2.80 -0.33 -6.09
C PHE A 116 -3.06 0.65 -4.96
N LYS A 117 -3.89 0.23 -4.02
CA LYS A 117 -4.14 0.99 -2.79
C LYS A 117 -3.27 0.43 -1.68
N ILE A 118 -2.62 1.30 -0.92
CA ILE A 118 -1.81 0.90 0.22
C ILE A 118 -2.73 0.53 1.40
N GLN A 119 -2.41 -0.58 2.07
CA GLN A 119 -2.97 -0.93 3.36
C GLN A 119 -2.14 -0.34 4.51
N HIS A 120 -0.84 -0.62 4.46
CA HIS A 120 0.11 -0.31 5.51
C HIS A 120 1.49 -0.12 4.88
N ILE A 121 2.26 0.83 5.42
CA ILE A 121 3.69 1.01 5.13
C ILE A 121 4.50 0.75 6.39
N ARG A 122 5.36 -0.27 6.37
CA ARG A 122 6.38 -0.46 7.39
C ARG A 122 7.63 0.30 6.99
N VAL A 123 8.11 1.16 7.88
CA VAL A 123 9.31 1.96 7.70
C VAL A 123 10.35 1.48 8.70
N GLU A 124 11.52 1.07 8.22
CA GLU A 124 12.63 0.59 9.05
C GLU A 124 13.92 1.34 8.75
N SER A 125 14.61 1.79 9.78
CA SER A 125 15.92 2.43 9.66
C SER A 125 16.70 2.35 10.97
N ASP A 126 18.00 2.09 10.88
CA ASP A 126 18.91 2.16 12.02
C ASP A 126 19.10 3.60 12.55
N ASN A 127 18.86 4.61 11.71
CA ASN A 127 18.86 5.99 12.13
C ASN A 127 17.47 6.40 12.64
N THR A 128 17.29 6.42 13.95
CA THR A 128 15.98 6.76 14.54
C THR A 128 15.52 8.20 14.23
N LEU A 129 16.44 9.12 13.88
CA LEU A 129 16.06 10.46 13.43
C LEU A 129 15.35 10.41 12.07
N GLN A 130 15.68 9.44 11.21
CA GLN A 130 15.00 9.25 9.93
C GLN A 130 13.50 8.99 10.12
N LEU A 131 13.16 8.18 11.14
CA LEU A 131 11.78 7.81 11.46
C LEU A 131 10.94 8.99 11.98
N SER A 132 11.58 10.13 12.27
CA SER A 132 10.91 11.37 12.65
C SER A 132 10.58 12.28 11.47
N LYS A 133 11.18 12.04 10.30
CA LYS A 133 10.98 12.87 9.11
C LYS A 133 9.57 12.69 8.57
N PRO A 134 8.89 13.75 8.13
CA PRO A 134 7.62 13.58 7.49
C PRO A 134 7.81 13.07 6.06
N MET A 135 6.81 12.33 5.57
CA MET A 135 6.70 11.95 4.17
C MET A 135 5.61 12.79 3.51
N VAL A 136 5.90 13.36 2.35
CA VAL A 136 4.95 14.14 1.57
C VAL A 136 4.38 13.26 0.49
N VAL A 137 3.06 13.06 0.47
CA VAL A 137 2.40 12.40 -0.66
C VAL A 137 1.94 13.47 -1.63
N ASN A 138 2.26 13.28 -2.90
CA ASN A 138 1.83 14.13 -3.99
C ASN A 138 1.01 13.29 -4.96
N TRP A 139 -0.10 13.83 -5.40
CA TRP A 139 -0.96 13.21 -6.41
C TRP A 139 -1.43 14.26 -7.41
N LYS A 140 -1.54 13.84 -8.68
CA LYS A 140 -2.06 14.68 -9.74
C LYS A 140 -3.17 13.94 -10.46
N ASN A 141 -4.38 14.43 -10.34
CA ASN A 141 -5.50 13.80 -11.02
C ASN A 141 -5.44 13.98 -12.55
N GLY A 142 -6.21 13.16 -13.28
CA GLY A 142 -6.27 13.23 -14.74
C GLY A 142 -6.80 14.56 -15.32
N ARG A 143 -7.36 15.45 -14.49
CA ARG A 143 -7.78 16.81 -14.87
C ARG A 143 -6.69 17.86 -14.60
N GLY A 144 -5.52 17.45 -14.11
CA GLY A 144 -4.38 18.30 -13.85
C GLY A 144 -4.39 19.01 -12.49
N ARG A 145 -5.34 18.70 -11.60
CA ARG A 145 -5.35 19.23 -10.23
C ARG A 145 -4.31 18.49 -9.40
N TRP A 146 -3.55 19.27 -8.65
CA TRP A 146 -2.57 18.79 -7.69
C TRP A 146 -3.18 18.72 -6.30
N GLU A 147 -2.88 17.63 -5.61
CA GLU A 147 -3.18 17.45 -4.20
C GLU A 147 -1.92 16.95 -3.50
N GLN A 148 -1.71 17.45 -2.29
CA GLN A 148 -0.54 17.14 -1.49
C GLN A 148 -0.96 17.02 -0.04
N TRP A 149 -0.47 16.00 0.65
CA TRP A 149 -0.66 15.86 2.09
C TRP A 149 0.60 15.36 2.76
N LEU A 150 0.75 15.73 4.03
CA LEU A 150 1.89 15.37 4.85
C LEU A 150 1.52 14.18 5.75
N ILE A 151 2.34 13.15 5.73
CA ILE A 151 2.31 12.05 6.68
C ILE A 151 3.40 12.32 7.72
N ASN A 152 2.98 12.74 8.91
CA ASN A 152 3.88 12.84 10.03
C ASN A 152 4.14 11.43 10.59
N MET A 153 5.34 10.87 10.36
CA MET A 153 5.67 9.51 10.78
C MET A 153 5.67 9.35 12.32
N GLN A 154 5.94 10.42 13.08
CA GLN A 154 6.05 10.34 14.55
C GLN A 154 4.75 9.92 15.23
N ILE A 155 3.59 10.27 14.68
CA ILE A 155 2.28 9.97 15.31
C ILE A 155 1.97 8.47 15.28
N TYR A 156 2.64 7.72 14.42
CA TYR A 156 2.47 6.27 14.25
C TYR A 156 3.34 5.46 15.21
N ARG A 157 4.23 6.11 15.96
CA ARG A 157 5.01 5.43 16.98
C ARG A 157 4.08 5.04 18.14
N SER A 158 3.85 3.74 18.28
CA SER A 158 3.07 3.20 19.40
C SER A 158 3.87 3.28 20.70
N ALA A 159 3.19 3.64 21.80
CA ALA A 159 3.78 3.61 23.13
C ALA A 159 4.18 2.20 23.61
N TYR A 160 3.60 1.16 23.00
CA TYR A 160 3.84 -0.25 23.33
C TYR A 160 4.88 -0.91 22.42
N GLN A 161 5.39 -0.20 21.41
CA GLN A 161 6.39 -0.72 20.51
C GLN A 161 7.77 -0.73 21.19
N THR A 162 8.37 -1.91 21.30
CA THR A 162 9.70 -2.08 21.89
C THR A 162 10.82 -1.82 20.91
N ASP A 163 10.58 -1.99 19.61
CA ASP A 163 11.56 -1.72 18.57
C ASP A 163 11.53 -0.24 18.15
N LYS A 164 12.62 0.47 18.43
CA LYS A 164 12.77 1.90 18.12
C LYS A 164 13.13 2.18 16.66
N ASN A 165 13.52 1.17 15.89
CA ASN A 165 14.01 1.28 14.51
C ASN A 165 12.90 1.07 13.47
N ILE A 166 11.68 0.80 13.92
CA ILE A 166 10.54 0.53 13.05
C ILE A 166 9.42 1.53 13.34
N ILE A 167 8.65 1.90 12.32
CA ILE A 167 7.34 2.52 12.44
C ILE A 167 6.39 1.85 11.44
N ASP A 168 5.23 1.44 11.92
CA ASP A 168 4.15 0.89 11.09
C ASP A 168 3.09 1.98 10.86
N ILE A 169 2.90 2.35 9.60
CA ILE A 169 1.97 3.41 9.19
C ILE A 169 0.70 2.77 8.62
N ASP A 170 -0.33 2.69 9.45
CA ASP A 170 -1.66 2.28 9.00
C ASP A 170 -2.32 3.42 8.24
N ARG A 171 -2.34 3.30 6.91
CA ARG A 171 -2.94 4.31 6.02
C ARG A 171 -3.73 3.63 4.90
N ASP A 172 -5.03 3.77 5.04
CA ASP A 172 -6.13 3.32 4.18
C ASP A 172 -6.41 4.25 2.97
N LYS A 173 -5.54 5.21 2.62
CA LYS A 173 -5.91 6.31 1.69
C LYS A 173 -4.86 6.69 0.65
N ILE A 174 -3.82 5.89 0.46
CA ILE A 174 -2.83 6.19 -0.57
C ILE A 174 -3.07 5.27 -1.75
N ASP A 175 -3.65 5.83 -2.81
CA ASP A 175 -3.72 5.19 -4.12
C ASP A 175 -2.40 5.47 -4.85
N VAL A 176 -1.66 4.42 -5.16
CA VAL A 176 -0.43 4.49 -5.94
C VAL A 176 -0.77 4.17 -7.38
N ASP A 177 -0.67 5.19 -8.23
CA ASP A 177 -0.79 5.09 -9.67
C ASP A 177 0.44 5.71 -10.35
N GLY A 178 0.38 5.94 -11.67
CA GLY A 178 1.48 6.58 -12.40
C GLY A 178 1.77 8.02 -11.98
N SER A 179 0.79 8.70 -11.38
CA SER A 179 0.83 10.11 -11.02
C SER A 179 1.18 10.37 -9.55
N THR A 180 0.99 9.37 -8.68
CA THR A 180 1.32 9.45 -7.25
C THR A 180 2.82 9.30 -7.00
N TYR A 181 3.39 10.16 -6.14
CA TYR A 181 4.76 10.02 -5.65
C TYR A 181 4.94 10.48 -4.21
N LEU A 182 5.94 9.92 -3.56
CA LEU A 182 6.29 10.18 -2.15
C LEU A 182 7.61 10.95 -2.08
N GLU A 183 7.52 12.14 -1.50
CA GLU A 183 8.53 13.08 -1.02
C GLU A 183 9.15 12.68 0.33
N VAL A 184 10.45 12.37 0.47
CA VAL A 184 11.04 12.22 1.81
C VAL A 184 12.48 12.71 1.86
N GLU A 185 12.83 13.42 2.93
CA GLU A 185 14.23 13.77 3.24
C GLU A 185 14.90 12.58 3.92
N ILE A 186 16.04 12.14 3.38
CA ILE A 186 16.86 11.06 3.92
C ILE A 186 18.09 11.67 4.59
N GLU A 187 18.24 11.42 5.88
CA GLU A 187 19.38 11.85 6.70
C GLU A 187 20.73 11.36 6.11
N PRO A 188 21.85 12.04 6.41
CA PRO A 188 23.18 11.56 6.04
C PRO A 188 23.43 10.13 6.51
N LYS A 189 24.24 9.38 5.75
CA LYS A 189 24.70 8.01 6.11
C LYS A 189 23.57 7.11 6.59
N THR A 190 22.42 7.19 5.94
CA THR A 190 21.19 6.53 6.37
C THR A 190 20.65 5.63 5.28
N ARG A 191 20.29 4.41 5.69
CA ARG A 191 19.53 3.48 4.87
C ARG A 191 18.15 3.29 5.48
N ILE A 192 17.13 3.24 4.63
CA ILE A 192 15.74 3.05 5.01
C ILE A 192 15.08 2.00 4.12
N PHE A 193 14.25 1.18 4.75
CA PHE A 193 13.43 0.17 4.09
C PHE A 193 11.97 0.57 4.21
N TYR A 194 11.30 0.70 3.07
CA TYR A 194 9.86 0.89 2.97
C TYR A 194 9.24 -0.41 2.50
N SER A 195 8.50 -1.09 3.36
CA SER A 195 7.72 -2.28 2.99
C SER A 195 6.26 -1.87 2.85
N ILE A 196 5.79 -1.79 1.60
CA ILE A 196 4.47 -1.28 1.26
C ILE A 196 3.54 -2.46 0.98
N PHE A 197 2.56 -2.67 1.85
CA PHE A 197 1.59 -3.75 1.73
C PHE A 197 0.39 -3.25 0.92
N PRO A 198 0.10 -3.86 -0.24
CA PRO A 198 -1.09 -3.50 -1.02
C PRO A 198 -2.35 -4.04 -0.34
N TYR A 199 -3.41 -3.23 -0.33
CA TYR A 199 -4.75 -3.63 0.06
C TYR A 199 -5.50 -4.28 -1.12
N TYR A 200 -5.44 -3.63 -2.27
CA TYR A 200 -5.84 -4.22 -3.54
C TYR A 200 -4.96 -3.70 -4.67
N GLU A 201 -4.88 -4.47 -5.74
CA GLU A 201 -4.26 -4.12 -7.01
C GLU A 201 -5.30 -4.20 -8.12
N VAL A 202 -5.24 -3.27 -9.07
CA VAL A 202 -6.13 -3.22 -10.22
C VAL A 202 -5.36 -3.63 -11.48
N ASP A 203 -5.71 -4.77 -12.04
CA ASP A 203 -5.18 -5.30 -13.29
C ASP A 203 -6.32 -5.43 -14.32
N THR A 204 -6.48 -4.41 -15.15
CA THR A 204 -7.52 -4.47 -16.20
C THR A 204 -7.17 -5.47 -17.31
N ALA A 205 -5.89 -5.83 -17.50
CA ALA A 205 -5.48 -6.79 -18.52
C ALA A 205 -5.87 -8.22 -18.16
N ASP A 206 -6.02 -8.54 -16.87
CA ASP A 206 -6.47 -9.85 -16.40
C ASP A 206 -7.90 -10.18 -16.85
N THR A 207 -8.73 -9.16 -17.15
CA THR A 207 -10.05 -9.37 -17.76
C THR A 207 -9.97 -10.00 -19.15
N LEU A 208 -8.89 -9.73 -19.90
CA LEU A 208 -8.64 -10.36 -21.20
C LEU A 208 -8.34 -11.86 -21.06
N ARG A 209 -7.95 -12.29 -19.85
CA ARG A 209 -7.70 -13.69 -19.50
C ARG A 209 -8.89 -14.31 -18.74
N GLY A 210 -10.03 -13.61 -18.65
CA GLY A 210 -11.21 -14.05 -17.92
C GLY A 210 -11.06 -14.04 -16.40
N LYS A 211 -10.09 -13.30 -15.86
CA LYS A 211 -9.88 -13.12 -14.41
C LYS A 211 -10.48 -11.79 -13.94
N ASP A 212 -10.75 -11.69 -12.63
CA ASP A 212 -11.25 -10.46 -12.02
C ASP A 212 -10.21 -9.33 -12.12
N PRO A 213 -10.62 -8.10 -12.45
CA PRO A 213 -9.71 -6.97 -12.60
C PRO A 213 -9.13 -6.45 -11.28
N ILE A 214 -9.65 -6.90 -10.15
CA ILE A 214 -9.25 -6.42 -8.81
C ILE A 214 -8.77 -7.62 -8.01
N LYS A 215 -7.51 -7.57 -7.58
CA LYS A 215 -6.92 -8.53 -6.65
C LYS A 215 -6.91 -7.90 -5.27
N ALA A 216 -7.73 -8.42 -4.36
CA ALA A 216 -7.74 -7.97 -2.97
C ALA A 216 -6.80 -8.84 -2.14
N PHE A 217 -6.05 -8.23 -1.23
CA PHE A 217 -5.11 -8.95 -0.38
C PHE A 217 -5.65 -9.09 1.04
N ALA A 218 -5.31 -10.20 1.68
CA ALA A 218 -5.57 -10.41 3.10
C ALA A 218 -4.76 -9.39 3.92
N ASN A 219 -5.32 -8.98 5.06
CA ASN A 219 -4.65 -8.02 5.93
C ASN A 219 -3.27 -8.53 6.34
N ALA A 220 -2.25 -7.69 6.16
CA ALA A 220 -0.90 -8.01 6.62
C ALA A 220 -0.94 -8.30 8.12
N LYS A 221 -0.45 -9.47 8.54
CA LYS A 221 -0.30 -9.84 9.96
C LYS A 221 0.86 -9.05 10.56
N VAL A 222 0.58 -7.80 10.94
CA VAL A 222 1.53 -6.94 11.62
C VAL A 222 1.17 -6.96 13.09
N ASN A 223 2.17 -7.21 13.94
CA ASN A 223 2.00 -7.35 15.37
C ASN A 223 1.72 -5.97 16.00
N THR A 224 0.56 -5.40 15.70
CA THR A 224 0.08 -4.18 16.35
C THR A 224 -0.31 -4.58 17.77
N GLY A 225 0.50 -4.18 18.76
CA GLY A 225 0.25 -4.40 20.18
C GLY A 225 -0.98 -3.66 20.72
N ALA A 226 -2.05 -3.54 19.94
CA ALA A 226 -3.33 -3.01 20.38
C ALA A 226 -4.02 -4.07 21.24
N ILE A 227 -3.91 -3.90 22.56
CA ILE A 227 -4.79 -4.53 23.53
C ILE A 227 -6.23 -4.22 23.09
N SER A 228 -6.95 -5.24 22.62
CA SER A 228 -8.41 -5.18 22.51
C SER A 228 -8.95 -5.01 23.93
N ILE A 229 -9.21 -3.78 24.34
CA ILE A 229 -9.93 -3.51 25.58
C ILE A 229 -11.39 -3.89 25.30
N ARG A 230 -11.72 -5.17 25.44
CA ARG A 230 -13.12 -5.60 25.47
C ARG A 230 -13.75 -4.98 26.72
N PRO A 231 -14.79 -4.15 26.62
CA PRO A 231 -15.54 -3.75 27.80
C PRO A 231 -16.17 -5.02 28.37
N LYS A 232 -15.73 -5.39 29.59
CA LYS A 232 -16.34 -6.48 30.34
C LYS A 232 -17.79 -6.06 30.60
N LYS A 233 -18.77 -6.73 29.97
CA LYS A 233 -20.18 -6.56 30.33
C LYS A 233 -20.29 -6.91 31.82
N ILE A 234 -20.58 -5.90 32.63
CA ILE A 234 -21.02 -6.11 34.01
C ILE A 234 -22.48 -6.54 33.88
N SER A 235 -22.74 -7.83 34.08
CA SER A 235 -24.08 -8.36 34.26
C SER A 235 -24.59 -7.93 35.63
N GLY A 236 -25.54 -6.99 35.65
CA GLY A 236 -26.46 -6.77 36.76
C GLY A 236 -27.72 -7.58 36.57
#